data_AF-A0A089P3Z9-F1
#
_entry.id   AF-A0A089P3Z9-F1
#
_cell.length_a   1.000
_cell.length_b   1.000
_cell.length_c   1.000
_cell.angle_alpha   90.00
_cell.angle_beta   90.00
_cell.angle_gamma   90.00
#
_symmetry.space_group_name_H-M   'P 1'
#
loop_
_entity.id
_entity.type
_entity.pdbx_description
1 polymer ?
#
loop_
_entity_poly.entity_id
_entity_poly.type
_entity_poly.pdbx_seq_one_letter_code
_entity_poly.pdbx_strand_id
1 'polypeptide(L)' 'MNQIIVVALICAASVQAPDCSRETALDVVTGPAHTLQECLVQGPVLAASTGFKGEDGAYVKTRCEQRR' A
#
# COMPACT_ATOMS: atom_id res chain seq x y z
N MET A 1 -14.12 -17.01 -6.87
CA MET A 1 -14.20 -15.82 -5.98
C MET A 1 -13.02 -14.93 -6.33
N ASN A 2 -13.26 -13.72 -6.84
CA ASN A 2 -12.17 -12.78 -7.13
C ASN A 2 -11.62 -12.25 -5.80
N GLN A 3 -10.50 -12.81 -5.36
CA GLN A 3 -9.82 -12.33 -4.15
C GLN A 3 -9.04 -11.06 -4.50
N ILE A 4 -9.35 -9.95 -3.84
CA ILE A 4 -8.64 -8.69 -4.01
C ILE A 4 -7.50 -8.67 -2.97
N ILE A 5 -6.37 -8.10 -3.34
CA ILE A 5 -5.25 -7.82 -2.44
C ILE A 5 -5.13 -6.32 -2.33
N VAL A 6 -5.00 -5.84 -1.10
CA VAL A 6 -4.54 -4.49 -0.81
C VAL A 6 -3.02 -4.53 -0.79
N VAL A 7 -2.41 -3.62 -1.51
CA VAL A 7 -0.96 -3.42 -1.53
C VAL A 7 -0.69 -2.00 -1.06
N ALA A 8 -0.19 -1.88 0.16
CA ALA A 8 0.27 -0.61 0.71
C ALA A 8 1.77 -0.49 0.45
N LEU A 9 2.13 0.43 -0.45
CA LEU A 9 3.51 0.77 -0.76
C LEU A 9 3.96 1.91 0.14
N ILE A 10 5.01 1.70 0.91
CA ILE A 10 5.66 2.76 1.69
C ILE A 10 6.71 3.39 0.80
N CYS A 11 6.51 4.65 0.43
CA CYS A 11 7.32 5.37 -0.55
C CYS A 11 8.19 6.41 0.14
N ALA A 12 9.44 6.56 -0.30
CA ALA A 12 10.31 7.63 0.16
C ALA A 12 9.80 9.00 -0.30
N ALA A 13 10.04 10.05 0.49
CA ALA A 13 9.68 11.43 0.15
C ALA A 13 10.31 11.93 -1.18
N SER A 14 11.46 11.37 -1.56
CA SER A 14 12.19 11.71 -2.78
C SER A 14 11.62 11.08 -4.04
N VAL A 15 10.75 10.07 -3.92
CA VAL A 15 10.14 9.36 -5.04
C VAL A 15 8.81 10.02 -5.37
N GLN A 16 8.55 10.30 -6.65
CA GLN A 16 7.26 10.83 -7.04
C GLN A 16 6.18 9.75 -6.97
N ALA A 17 4.95 10.16 -6.61
CA ALA A 17 3.79 9.27 -6.54
C ALA A 17 3.63 8.31 -7.74
N PRO A 18 3.77 8.72 -9.02
CA PRO A 18 3.70 7.79 -10.15
C PRO A 18 4.81 6.72 -10.13
N ASP A 19 6.05 7.10 -9.79
CA ASP A 19 7.24 6.23 -9.84
C ASP A 19 7.36 5.27 -8.66
N CYS A 20 6.63 5.52 -7.57
CA CYS A 20 6.56 4.55 -6.47
C CYS A 20 5.78 3.30 -6.88
N SER A 21 6.49 2.19 -6.98
CA SER A 21 6.02 0.86 -7.40
C SER A 21 6.49 -0.19 -6.40
N ARG A 22 6.13 -1.47 -6.62
CA ARG A 22 6.62 -2.57 -5.76
C ARG A 22 8.14 -2.70 -5.76
N GLU A 23 8.82 -2.25 -6.81
CA GLU A 23 10.27 -2.36 -6.97
C GLU A 23 11.02 -1.16 -6.37
N THR A 24 10.35 -0.02 -6.23
CA THR A 24 10.95 1.25 -5.80
C THR A 24 10.45 1.72 -4.43
N ALA A 25 9.44 1.05 -3.87
CA ALA A 25 8.98 1.29 -2.51
C ALA A 25 10.04 0.90 -1.49
N LEU A 26 10.09 1.63 -0.38
CA LEU A 26 10.90 1.29 0.79
C LEU A 26 10.42 0.00 1.43
N ASP A 27 9.10 -0.22 1.44
CA ASP A 27 8.48 -1.43 1.94
C ASP A 27 7.14 -1.70 1.24
N VAL A 28 6.73 -2.96 1.22
CA VAL A 28 5.50 -3.42 0.57
C VAL A 28 4.72 -4.30 1.53
N VAL A 29 3.57 -3.80 1.98
CA VAL A 29 2.67 -4.51 2.88
C VAL A 29 1.46 -4.97 2.10
N THR A 30 1.11 -6.25 2.21
CA THR A 30 -0.08 -6.79 1.55
C THR A 30 -1.08 -7.36 2.53
N GLY A 31 -2.37 -7.15 2.27
CA GLY A 31 -3.46 -7.71 3.05
C GLY A 31 -4.61 -8.21 2.18
N PRO A 32 -5.50 -9.05 2.73
CA PRO A 32 -6.71 -9.44 2.03
C PRO A 32 -7.66 -8.26 1.86
N ALA A 33 -8.36 -8.21 0.73
CA ALA A 33 -9.59 -7.44 0.60
C ALA A 33 -10.68 -8.26 -0.11
N HIS A 34 -11.91 -8.06 0.32
CA HIS A 34 -13.09 -8.74 -0.18
C HIS A 34 -13.89 -7.85 -1.15
N THR A 35 -13.66 -6.54 -1.14
CA THR A 35 -14.28 -5.56 -2.05
C THR A 35 -13.29 -4.46 -2.44
N LEU A 36 -13.59 -3.72 -3.52
CA LEU A 36 -12.77 -2.56 -3.91
C LEU A 36 -12.85 -1.43 -2.89
N GLN A 37 -14.02 -1.23 -2.28
CA GLN A 37 -14.24 -0.23 -1.23
C GLN A 37 -13.40 -0.55 0.01
N GLU A 38 -13.42 -1.81 0.45
CA GLU A 38 -12.56 -2.27 1.54
C GLU A 38 -11.10 -2.01 1.20
N CYS A 39 -10.69 -2.31 -0.04
CA CYS A 39 -9.31 -2.16 -0.43
C CYS A 39 -8.77 -0.72 -0.32
N LEU A 40 -9.57 0.27 -0.71
CA LEU A 40 -9.21 1.69 -0.62
C LEU A 40 -9.04 2.17 0.82
N VAL A 41 -9.80 1.60 1.76
CA VAL A 41 -9.75 1.95 3.18
C VAL A 41 -8.62 1.22 3.91
N GLN A 42 -8.32 -0.01 3.51
CA GLN A 42 -7.37 -0.89 4.22
C GLN A 42 -5.90 -0.51 4.01
N GLY A 43 -5.54 0.18 2.93
CA GLY A 43 -4.13 0.49 2.65
C GLY A 43 -3.42 1.28 3.76
N PRO A 44 -3.95 2.44 4.20
CA PRO A 44 -3.39 3.19 5.33
C PRO A 44 -3.39 2.40 6.64
N VAL A 45 -4.42 1.58 6.88
CA VAL A 45 -4.53 0.74 8.08
C VAL A 45 -3.44 -0.33 8.11
N LEU A 46 -3.17 -0.97 6.97
CA LEU A 46 -2.10 -1.95 6.82
C LEU A 46 -0.73 -1.32 7.06
N ALA A 47 -0.46 -0.15 6.46
CA ALA A 47 0.79 0.56 6.72
C ALA A 47 0.92 0.92 8.22
N ALA A 48 -0.13 1.44 8.85
CA ALA A 48 -0.10 1.75 10.28
C ALA A 48 0.18 0.51 11.15
N SER A 49 -0.31 -0.67 10.76
CA SER A 49 -0.08 -1.93 11.49
C SER A 49 1.37 -2.41 11.48
N THR A 50 2.20 -1.94 10.53
CA THR A 50 3.65 -2.23 10.53
C THR A 50 4.45 -1.28 11.43
N GLY A 51 3.77 -0.34 12.09
CA GLY A 51 4.41 0.70 12.89
C GLY A 51 4.87 1.89 12.06
N PHE A 52 4.48 1.99 10.79
CA PHE A 52 4.76 3.14 9.95
C PHE A 52 4.14 4.41 10.52
N LYS A 53 4.96 5.46 10.70
CA LYS A 53 4.53 6.76 11.27
C LYS A 53 4.65 7.94 10.31
N GLY A 54 5.05 7.73 9.06
CA GLY A 54 5.35 8.82 8.13
C GLY A 54 6.66 9.55 8.44
N GLU A 55 7.62 8.85 9.03
CA GLU A 55 8.97 9.36 9.26
C GLU A 55 9.67 9.75 7.95
N ASP A 56 10.54 10.76 8.02
CA ASP A 56 11.31 11.29 6.88
C ASP A 56 10.47 11.73 5.67
N GLY A 57 9.20 12.10 5.91
CA GLY A 57 8.26 12.50 4.86
C GLY A 57 7.82 11.37 3.95
N ALA A 58 8.08 10.11 4.34
CA ALA A 58 7.59 8.94 3.63
C ALA A 58 6.06 8.95 3.59
N TYR A 59 5.50 8.39 2.51
CA TYR A 59 4.06 8.38 2.28
C TYR A 59 3.58 7.00 1.86
N VAL A 60 2.27 6.74 2.03
CA VAL A 60 1.65 5.47 1.67
C VAL A 60 0.90 5.61 0.35
N LYS A 61 1.21 4.73 -0.60
CA LYS A 61 0.45 4.59 -1.85
C LYS A 61 -0.28 3.25 -1.83
N THR A 62 -1.60 3.31 -1.88
CA THR A 62 -2.45 2.11 -1.87
C THR A 62 -2.78 1.67 -3.29
N ARG A 63 -2.64 0.36 -3.57
CA ARG A 63 -3.07 -0.29 -4.81
C ARG A 63 -3.99 -1.46 -4.49
N CYS A 64 -4.98 -1.66 -5.35
CA CYS A 64 -5.89 -2.79 -5.30
C CYS A 64 -5.59 -3.69 -6.48
N GLU A 65 -5.15 -4.90 -6.20
CA GLU A 65 -4.79 -5.88 -7.21
C GLU A 65 -5.69 -7.11 -7.09
N GLN A 66 -5.94 -7.81 -8.20
CA GLN A 66 -6.57 -9.13 -8.13
C GLN A 66 -5.51 -10.18 -7.83
N ARG A 67 -5.79 -11.09 -6.88
CA ARG A 67 -5.00 -12.34 -6.73
C ARG A 67 -5.05 -13.07 -8.06
N ARG A 68 -3.87 -13.36 -8.61
CA ARG A 68 -3.69 -14.22 -9.77
C ARG A 68 -3.48 -15.66 -9.35
#